data_AF-A0AAP3EED5-F1
#
_entry.id   AF-A0AAP3EED5-F1
#
_cell.length_a   1.000
_cell.length_b   1.000
_cell.length_c   1.000
_cell.angle_alpha   90.00
_cell.angle_beta   90.00
_cell.angle_gamma   90.00
#
_symmetry.space_group_name_H-M   'P 1'
#
loop_
_entity.id
_entity.type
_entity.pdbx_description
1 polymer ?
#
loop_
_entity_poly.entity_id
_entity_poly.type
_entity_poly.pdbx_seq_one_letter_code
_entity_poly.pdbx_strand_id
1 'polypeptide(L)'
;MLFKPTAHSRRLLPKYLTAAVHSIFEMRDDTALPLGAFFDKLGTETWLHQDGFWYAPVDIQQYERRDIDQAIVALFREGILSGTPFRTPANKLIEFELMDPNIEALLPRMRDVFAR
;
A
#
# COMPACT_ATOMS: atom_id res chain seq x y z
N MET A 1 -4.74 0.96 -14.77
CA MET A 1 -3.43 0.29 -14.73
C MET A 1 -2.73 0.80 -13.51
N LEU A 2 -2.56 -0.08 -12.53
CA LEU A 2 -1.91 0.22 -11.28
C LEU A 2 -0.50 -0.37 -11.29
N PHE A 3 0.33 0.21 -10.44
CA PHE A 3 1.70 -0.20 -10.24
C PHE A 3 1.88 -0.60 -8.78
N LYS A 4 2.81 -1.52 -8.55
CA LYS A 4 3.26 -1.91 -7.22
C LYS A 4 4.76 -1.67 -7.11
N PRO A 5 5.30 -1.33 -5.94
CA PRO A 5 6.75 -1.20 -5.81
C PRO A 5 7.46 -2.50 -6.18
N THR A 6 8.70 -2.46 -6.65
CA THR A 6 9.50 -3.67 -6.90
C THR A 6 9.74 -4.44 -5.60
N ALA A 7 10.09 -5.74 -5.69
CA ALA A 7 10.37 -6.57 -4.51
C ALA A 7 11.44 -5.96 -3.58
N HIS A 8 12.44 -5.27 -4.14
CA HIS A 8 13.42 -4.50 -3.38
C HIS A 8 12.77 -3.31 -2.67
N SER A 9 12.01 -2.49 -3.40
CA SER A 9 11.40 -1.26 -2.90
C SER A 9 10.38 -1.50 -1.78
N ARG A 10 9.58 -2.59 -1.85
CA ARG A 10 8.58 -2.96 -0.82
C ARG A 10 9.17 -3.11 0.57
N ARG A 11 10.42 -3.54 0.68
CA ARG A 11 11.11 -3.81 1.95
C ARG A 11 11.68 -2.57 2.61
N LEU A 12 11.86 -1.47 1.86
CA LEU A 12 12.56 -0.30 2.35
C LEU A 12 11.70 0.54 3.31
N LEU A 13 10.40 0.66 3.02
CA LEU A 13 9.50 1.61 3.68
C LEU A 13 8.05 1.05 3.81
N PRO A 14 7.85 -0.13 4.44
CA PRO A 14 6.56 -0.81 4.47
C PRO A 14 5.43 -0.01 5.15
N LYS A 15 5.75 0.79 6.18
CA LYS A 15 4.73 1.61 6.86
C LYS A 15 4.11 2.69 5.97
N TYR A 16 4.88 3.26 5.05
CA TYR A 16 4.41 4.30 4.13
C TYR A 16 3.62 3.68 2.97
N LEU A 17 4.09 2.54 2.44
CA LEU A 17 3.36 1.79 1.43
C LEU A 17 2.00 1.32 1.95
N THR A 18 1.92 0.77 3.16
CA THR A 18 0.63 0.35 3.76
C THR A 18 -0.33 1.52 3.97
N ALA A 19 0.16 2.71 4.32
CA ALA A 19 -0.66 3.92 4.41
C ALA A 19 -1.12 4.43 3.05
N ALA A 20 -0.27 4.35 2.01
CA ALA A 20 -0.65 4.69 0.65
C ALA A 20 -1.77 3.77 0.13
N VAL A 21 -1.63 2.46 0.32
CA VAL A 21 -2.69 1.49 -0.02
C VAL A 21 -4.00 1.80 0.72
N HIS A 22 -3.93 2.11 2.02
CA HIS A 22 -5.11 2.52 2.79
C HIS A 22 -5.78 3.76 2.20
N SER A 23 -5.02 4.79 1.84
CA SER A 23 -5.59 6.01 1.25
C SER A 23 -6.22 5.82 -0.14
N ILE A 24 -5.83 4.78 -0.89
CA ILE A 24 -6.36 4.50 -2.24
C ILE A 24 -7.62 3.64 -2.18
N PHE A 25 -7.62 2.60 -1.35
CA PHE A 25 -8.66 1.55 -1.37
C PHE A 25 -9.61 1.59 -0.18
N GLU A 26 -9.30 2.36 0.87
CA GLU A 26 -9.98 2.32 2.17
C GLU A 26 -9.95 0.93 2.83
N MET A 27 -10.30 0.88 4.12
CA MET A 27 -10.56 -0.38 4.79
C MET A 27 -11.94 -0.91 4.43
N ARG A 28 -12.06 -2.23 4.35
CA ARG A 28 -13.36 -2.91 4.38
C ARG A 28 -13.98 -2.86 5.79
N ASP A 29 -15.25 -3.22 5.91
CA ASP A 29 -16.00 -3.29 7.18
C ASP A 29 -15.30 -4.13 8.27
N ASP A 30 -14.46 -5.11 7.89
CA ASP A 30 -13.68 -5.94 8.80
C ASP A 30 -12.24 -5.43 9.04
N THR A 31 -11.98 -4.15 8.73
CA THR A 31 -10.66 -3.48 8.83
C THR A 31 -9.58 -4.00 7.89
N ALA A 32 -9.93 -4.85 6.92
CA ALA A 32 -8.98 -5.40 5.99
C ALA A 32 -8.60 -4.42 4.86
N LEU A 33 -7.33 -4.49 4.45
CA LEU A 33 -6.73 -3.78 3.32
C LEU A 33 -6.19 -4.79 2.29
N PRO A 34 -6.15 -4.44 1.00
CA PRO A 34 -5.71 -5.35 -0.06
C PRO A 34 -4.17 -5.41 -0.17
N LEU A 35 -3.48 -5.62 0.96
CA LEU A 35 -2.02 -5.50 1.03
C LEU A 35 -1.29 -6.62 0.29
N GLY A 36 -1.89 -7.80 0.13
CA GLY A 36 -1.27 -8.91 -0.62
C GLY A 36 -1.05 -8.61 -2.10
N ALA A 37 -1.72 -7.59 -2.66
CA ALA A 37 -1.45 -7.11 -4.01
C ALA A 37 -0.11 -6.35 -4.11
N PHE A 38 0.37 -5.82 -2.97
CA PHE A 38 1.55 -4.95 -2.87
C PHE A 38 2.70 -5.57 -2.09
N PHE A 39 2.47 -6.67 -1.35
CA PHE A 39 3.47 -7.35 -0.53
C PHE A 39 3.45 -8.85 -0.79
N ASP A 40 4.64 -9.46 -0.89
CA ASP A 40 4.74 -10.92 -1.07
C ASP A 40 4.47 -11.66 0.25
N LYS A 41 4.90 -11.07 1.37
CA LYS A 41 4.69 -11.56 2.74
C LYS A 41 4.58 -10.38 3.69
N LEU A 42 3.70 -10.51 4.67
CA LEU A 42 3.56 -9.59 5.80
C LEU A 42 3.79 -10.35 7.10
N GLY A 43 4.37 -9.68 8.10
CA GLY A 43 4.61 -10.26 9.41
C GLY A 43 3.31 -10.50 10.16
N THR A 44 3.13 -11.72 10.67
CA THR A 44 1.91 -12.16 11.38
C THR A 44 1.72 -11.47 12.73
N GLU A 45 2.80 -10.88 13.27
CA GLU A 45 2.77 -10.06 14.48
C GLU A 45 2.10 -8.70 14.27
N THR A 46 2.08 -8.21 13.02
CA THR A 46 1.47 -6.91 12.68
C THR A 46 0.18 -7.09 11.88
N TRP A 47 0.10 -8.15 11.07
CA TRP A 47 -0.96 -8.36 10.09
C TRP A 47 -1.61 -9.73 10.23
N LEU A 48 -2.93 -9.74 10.36
CA LEU A 48 -3.76 -10.92 10.26
C LEU A 48 -4.16 -11.12 8.79
N HIS A 49 -3.75 -12.24 8.19
CA HIS A 49 -4.25 -12.65 6.88
C HIS A 49 -5.70 -13.09 7.01
N GLN A 50 -6.57 -12.51 6.19
CA GLN A 50 -8.02 -12.81 6.20
C GLN A 50 -8.36 -13.79 5.08
N ASP A 51 -8.15 -13.36 3.83
CA ASP A 51 -8.36 -14.18 2.64
C ASP A 51 -7.66 -13.54 1.43
N GLY A 52 -7.15 -14.35 0.50
CA GLY A 52 -6.51 -13.88 -0.72
C GLY A 52 -5.43 -12.82 -0.46
N PHE A 53 -5.66 -11.61 -0.96
CA PHE A 53 -4.78 -10.44 -0.77
C PHE A 53 -5.22 -9.51 0.38
N TRP A 54 -6.20 -9.89 1.18
CA TRP A 54 -6.75 -9.09 2.28
C TRP A 54 -6.05 -9.36 3.61
N TYR A 55 -5.64 -8.28 4.25
CA TYR A 55 -4.95 -8.29 5.55
C TYR A 55 -5.52 -7.22 6.47
N ALA A 56 -5.81 -7.58 7.70
CA ALA A 56 -6.21 -6.65 8.76
C ALA A 56 -5.05 -6.42 9.73
N PRO A 57 -4.88 -5.22 10.31
CA PRO A 57 -3.91 -5.02 11.38
C PRO A 57 -4.32 -5.83 12.62
N VAL A 58 -3.35 -6.45 13.30
CA VAL A 58 -3.62 -7.17 14.57
C VAL A 58 -4.10 -6.20 15.66
N ASP A 59 -3.58 -4.98 15.66
CA ASP A 59 -4.01 -3.87 16.52
C ASP A 59 -4.37 -2.66 15.67
N ILE A 60 -5.67 -2.46 15.45
CA ILE A 60 -6.21 -1.34 14.67
C ILE A 60 -5.93 0.01 15.33
N GLN A 61 -5.97 0.09 16.66
CA GLN A 61 -5.74 1.33 17.40
C GLN A 61 -4.29 1.77 17.27
N GLN A 62 -3.35 0.82 17.36
CA GLN A 62 -1.94 1.10 17.10
C GLN A 62 -1.72 1.52 15.65
N TYR A 63 -2.35 0.83 14.70
CA TYR A 63 -2.26 1.15 13.27
C TYR A 63 -2.75 2.58 12.96
N GLU A 64 -3.86 3.01 13.55
CA GLU A 64 -4.41 4.36 13.34
C GLU A 64 -3.55 5.46 13.97
N ARG A 65 -2.84 5.17 15.07
CA ARG A 65 -2.00 6.14 15.80
C ARG A 65 -0.56 6.24 15.30
N ARG A 66 -0.21 5.57 14.20
CA ARG A 66 1.16 5.58 13.68
C ARG A 66 1.58 6.98 13.25
N ASP A 67 2.81 7.35 13.61
CA ASP A 67 3.47 8.53 13.08
C ASP A 67 3.98 8.27 11.66
N ILE A 68 3.33 8.91 10.69
CA ILE A 68 3.54 8.72 9.26
C ILE A 68 3.66 10.08 8.58
N ASP A 69 4.85 10.34 8.05
CA ASP A 69 5.11 11.44 7.12
C ASP A 69 4.24 11.30 5.85
N GLN A 70 3.26 12.20 5.75
CA GLN A 70 2.29 12.23 4.66
C GLN A 70 2.92 12.59 3.30
N ALA A 71 4.06 13.28 3.28
CA ALA A 71 4.75 13.60 2.03
C ALA A 71 5.27 12.32 1.35
N ILE A 72 5.80 11.38 2.13
CA ILE A 72 6.26 10.08 1.63
C ILE A 72 5.06 9.22 1.19
N VAL A 73 3.94 9.28 1.91
CA VAL A 73 2.70 8.58 1.52
C VAL A 73 2.18 9.09 0.17
N ALA A 74 2.19 10.41 -0.06
CA ALA A 74 1.78 11.01 -1.32
C ALA A 74 2.64 10.53 -2.50
N LEU A 75 3.97 10.43 -2.32
CA LEU A 75 4.88 9.89 -3.33
C LEU A 75 4.61 8.40 -3.63
N PHE A 76 4.34 7.59 -2.60
CA PHE A 76 3.94 6.20 -2.81
C PHE A 76 2.60 6.10 -3.53
N ARG A 77 1.63 6.94 -3.17
CA ARG A 77 0.32 6.99 -3.86
C ARG A 77 0.51 7.35 -5.32
N GLU A 78 1.26 8.40 -5.63
CA GLU A 78 1.57 8.79 -7.01
C GLU A 78 2.22 7.63 -7.77
N GLY A 79 3.26 7.02 -7.20
CA GLY A 79 3.94 5.88 -7.82
C GLY A 79 3.05 4.66 -8.05
N ILE A 80 2.07 4.37 -7.16
CA ILE A 80 1.07 3.30 -7.39
C ILE A 80 0.17 3.65 -8.59
N LEU A 81 -0.15 4.93 -8.80
CA LEU A 81 -1.06 5.37 -9.84
C LEU A 81 -0.39 5.57 -11.21
N SER A 82 0.89 5.97 -11.23
CA SER A 82 1.61 6.34 -12.46
C SER A 82 2.81 5.47 -12.78
N GLY A 83 3.34 4.71 -11.80
CA GLY A 83 4.61 4.02 -11.92
C GLY A 83 5.83 4.92 -11.79
N THR A 84 5.66 6.22 -11.47
CA THR A 84 6.77 7.17 -11.36
C THR A 84 7.69 6.79 -10.20
N PRO A 85 9.00 6.54 -10.43
CA PRO A 85 9.94 6.27 -9.36
C PRO A 85 10.27 7.56 -8.59
N PHE A 86 10.64 7.43 -7.32
CA PHE A 86 11.07 8.58 -6.52
C PHE A 86 12.22 8.22 -5.58
N ARG A 87 12.90 9.26 -5.06
CA ARG A 87 13.94 9.13 -4.04
C ARG A 87 13.42 9.59 -2.69
N THR A 88 13.66 8.79 -1.67
CA THR A 88 13.38 9.14 -0.27
C THR A 88 14.37 10.20 0.23
N PRO A 89 14.11 10.89 1.37
CA PRO A 89 15.07 11.82 1.97
C PRO A 89 16.43 11.17 2.30
N ALA A 90 16.44 9.85 2.56
CA ALA A 90 17.66 9.07 2.77
C ALA A 90 18.33 8.62 1.45
N ASN A 91 17.96 9.22 0.32
CA ASN A 91 18.46 8.93 -1.02
C ASN A 91 18.25 7.48 -1.51
N LYS A 92 17.32 6.74 -0.90
CA LYS A 92 16.91 5.42 -1.39
C LYS A 92 15.95 5.58 -2.58
N LEU A 93 16.20 4.86 -3.67
CA LEU A 93 15.33 4.82 -4.84
C LEU A 93 14.17 3.84 -4.60
N ILE A 94 12.96 4.31 -4.86
CA ILE A 94 11.73 3.52 -4.87
C ILE A 94 11.28 3.39 -6.32
N GLU A 95 11.23 2.15 -6.80
CA GLU A 95 10.84 1.80 -8.17
C GLU A 95 9.54 1.02 -8.16
N PHE A 96 8.82 1.10 -9.27
CA PHE A 96 7.52 0.49 -9.46
C PHE A 96 7.52 -0.41 -10.69
N GLU A 97 6.74 -1.48 -10.61
CA GLU A 97 6.48 -2.41 -11.70
C GLU A 97 4.97 -2.49 -11.95
N LEU A 98 4.59 -2.81 -13.18
CA LEU A 98 3.19 -2.95 -13.54
C LEU A 98 2.55 -4.07 -12.72
N MET A 99 1.36 -3.82 -12.16
CA MET A 99 0.62 -4.84 -11.45
C MET A 99 0.10 -5.90 -12.42
N ASP A 100 0.01 -7.16 -11.96
CA ASP A 100 -0.63 -8.21 -12.73
C ASP A 100 -2.11 -7.82 -12.98
N PRO A 101 -2.59 -7.78 -14.24
CA PRO A 101 -3.96 -7.36 -14.54
C PRO A 101 -5.03 -8.20 -13.84
N ASN A 102 -4.77 -9.48 -13.58
CA ASN A 102 -5.71 -10.35 -12.88
C ASN A 102 -5.81 -9.98 -11.40
N ILE A 103 -4.71 -9.52 -10.79
CA ILE A 103 -4.72 -9.01 -9.41
C ILE A 103 -5.37 -7.62 -9.38
N GLU A 104 -5.03 -6.73 -10.32
CA GLU A 104 -5.61 -5.39 -10.41
C GLU A 104 -7.14 -5.45 -10.55
N ALA A 105 -7.67 -6.39 -11.35
CA ALA A 105 -9.10 -6.57 -11.55
C ALA A 105 -9.87 -6.99 -10.28
N LEU A 106 -9.19 -7.54 -9.27
CA LEU A 106 -9.78 -7.96 -8.00
C LEU A 106 -9.75 -6.85 -6.94
N LEU A 107 -8.97 -5.79 -7.15
CA LEU A 107 -8.91 -4.67 -6.22
C LEU A 107 -10.23 -3.89 -6.21
N PRO A 108 -10.62 -3.33 -5.05
CA PRO A 108 -11.74 -2.38 -5.01
C PRO A 108 -11.50 -1.27 -6.03
N ARG A 109 -12.58 -0.84 -6.68
CA ARG A 109 -12.49 0.37 -7.52
C ARG A 109 -11.94 1.49 -6.66
N MET A 110 -10.89 2.14 -7.14
CA MET A 110 -10.38 3.35 -6.52
C MET A 110 -11.56 4.30 -6.31
N ARG A 111 -11.70 4.86 -5.11
CA ARG A 111 -12.54 6.05 -4.98
C ARG A 111 -11.87 7.17 -5.76
N ASP A 112 -12.66 8.00 -6.43
CA ASP A 112 -12.19 9.22 -7.07
C ASP A 112 -11.62 10.17 -6.00
N VAL A 113 -10.36 9.98 -5.60
CA VAL A 113 -9.62 10.87 -4.68
C VAL A 113 -9.25 12.19 -5.38
N PHE A 114 -9.96 12.56 -6.45
CA PHE A 114 -9.94 13.87 -7.10
C PHE A 114 -11.25 14.65 -6.90
N ALA A 115 -12.21 14.12 -6.13
CA ALA A 115 -13.43 14.83 -5.77
C ALA A 115 -13.38 15.34 -4.31
N ARG A 116 -12.45 16.26 -4.01
CA ARG A 116 -12.57 17.32 -2.98
C ARG A 116 -11.29 18.13 -2.87
#